data_AF-A0A535W5E0-F1
#
_entry.id   AF-A0A535W5E0-F1
#
_cell.length_a   1.000
_cell.length_b   1.000
_cell.length_c   1.000
_cell.angle_alpha   90.00
_cell.angle_beta   90.00
_cell.angle_gamma   90.00
#
_symmetry.space_group_name_H-M   'P 1'
#
loop_
_entity.id
_entity.type
_entity.pdbx_description
1 polymer ?
#
loop_
_entity_poly.entity_id
_entity_poly.type
_entity_poly.pdbx_seq_one_letter_code
_entity_poly.pdbx_strand_id
1 'polypeptide(L)'
;MRLPSPRKVARRVKRRWRRLLKESDAVVKIQVLQRYGAFRRSPLAAIRYLLRDREIDNFTYDITNTGELADHLSTALGVPRDLALGCVNELLGDEELTREVAVAISNRSDRNPRMPFGRRAGWYAAIRLLRPKLVVETGVHDGLGSTALLRALQRNAETGDDGVLVSFDISPTVGWIIPASLRSRHELVVSGSLDAMAPALRGRPIDLFIHDSDHRYEYERRELEVASSLGSDRTVYFSDNAHATTALQDFASDHRLVFSFWRERVSGHFYPGAGIGMAVPERPVAADRAKSMEPASVLRQG
;
A
#
# COMPACT_ATOMS: atom_id res chain seq x y z
N MET A 1 -37.86 26.10 37.01
CA MET A 1 -36.83 25.78 36.00
C MET A 1 -36.95 26.80 34.86
N ARG A 2 -36.03 27.76 34.69
CA ARG A 2 -36.14 28.82 33.65
C ARG A 2 -35.73 28.25 32.29
N LEU A 3 -36.65 28.26 31.32
CA LEU A 3 -36.35 27.83 29.96
C LEU A 3 -35.27 28.73 29.33
N PRO A 4 -34.28 28.15 28.62
CA PRO A 4 -33.21 28.92 28.00
C PRO A 4 -33.76 29.87 26.93
N SER A 5 -33.24 31.10 26.86
CA SER A 5 -33.72 32.09 25.90
C SER A 5 -33.54 31.62 24.45
N PRO A 6 -34.47 31.93 23.53
CA PRO A 6 -34.42 31.49 22.13
C PRO A 6 -33.10 31.81 21.43
N ARG A 7 -32.48 32.96 21.77
CA ARG A 7 -31.17 33.37 21.25
C ARG A 7 -30.02 32.44 21.72
N LYS A 8 -30.06 31.93 22.95
CA LYS A 8 -29.08 30.97 23.46
C LYS A 8 -29.22 29.59 22.79
N VAL A 9 -30.46 29.16 22.53
CA VAL A 9 -30.75 27.92 21.80
C VAL A 9 -30.26 28.01 20.34
N ALA A 10 -30.59 29.10 19.64
CA ALA A 10 -30.14 29.35 18.26
C ALA A 10 -28.61 29.38 18.13
N ARG A 11 -27.89 30.00 19.09
CA ARG A 11 -26.42 30.04 19.09
C ARG A 11 -25.79 28.65 19.32
N ARG A 12 -26.42 27.81 20.15
CA ARG A 12 -25.96 26.44 20.44
C ARG A 12 -26.19 25.52 19.23
N VAL A 13 -27.35 25.64 18.59
CA VAL A 13 -27.68 24.97 17.32
C VAL A 13 -26.70 25.41 16.23
N LYS A 14 -26.50 26.71 16.02
CA LYS A 14 -25.52 27.23 15.04
C LYS A 14 -24.08 26.73 15.29
N ARG A 15 -23.66 26.59 16.56
CA ARG A 15 -22.33 26.06 16.90
C ARG A 15 -22.22 24.54 16.63
N ARG A 16 -23.30 23.78 16.91
CA ARG A 16 -23.40 22.35 16.59
C ARG A 16 -23.42 22.12 15.07
N TRP A 17 -24.21 22.88 14.32
CA TRP A 17 -24.22 22.85 12.86
C TRP A 17 -22.88 23.26 12.25
N ARG A 18 -22.21 24.30 12.77
CA ARG A 18 -20.85 24.66 12.30
C ARG A 18 -19.81 23.58 12.59
N ARG A 19 -19.97 22.81 13.66
CA ARG A 19 -19.10 21.67 13.98
C ARG A 19 -19.39 20.48 13.05
N LEU A 20 -20.66 20.12 12.89
CA LEU A 20 -21.11 19.10 11.93
C LEU A 20 -20.75 19.43 10.48
N LEU A 21 -20.81 20.70 10.09
CA LEU A 21 -20.37 21.17 8.76
C LEU A 21 -18.86 21.06 8.61
N LYS A 22 -18.08 21.42 9.64
CA LYS A 22 -16.61 21.23 9.65
C LYS A 22 -16.20 19.74 9.62
N GLU A 23 -17.07 18.87 10.11
CA GLU A 23 -16.93 17.41 10.12
C GLU A 23 -17.65 16.75 8.92
N SER A 24 -18.14 17.52 7.93
CA SER A 24 -18.80 16.95 6.75
C SER A 24 -17.77 16.58 5.69
N ASP A 25 -17.96 15.44 5.02
CA ASP A 25 -17.08 14.94 3.96
C ASP A 25 -16.83 16.00 2.87
N ALA A 26 -17.83 16.83 2.56
CA ALA A 26 -17.69 17.91 1.60
C ALA A 26 -16.62 18.94 2.01
N VAL A 27 -16.55 19.29 3.31
CA VAL A 27 -15.52 20.21 3.82
C VAL A 27 -14.14 19.55 3.79
N VAL A 28 -14.04 18.28 4.20
CA VAL A 28 -12.78 17.51 4.14
C VAL A 28 -12.28 17.42 2.70
N LYS A 29 -13.16 17.08 1.74
CA LYS A 29 -12.84 17.01 0.32
C LYS A 29 -12.35 18.35 -0.24
N ILE A 30 -13.00 19.46 0.12
CA ILE A 30 -12.54 20.80 -0.30
C ILE A 30 -11.14 21.08 0.25
N GLN A 31 -10.86 20.74 1.51
CA GLN A 31 -9.54 20.92 2.12
C GLN A 31 -8.47 20.06 1.42
N VAL A 32 -8.79 18.81 1.10
CA VAL A 32 -7.93 17.92 0.30
C VAL A 32 -7.63 18.52 -1.07
N LEU A 33 -8.66 18.95 -1.81
CA LEU A 33 -8.50 19.56 -3.13
C LEU A 33 -7.65 20.83 -3.07
N GLN A 34 -7.80 21.64 -2.02
CA GLN A 34 -6.98 22.83 -1.79
C GLN A 34 -5.53 22.47 -1.49
N ARG A 35 -5.29 21.50 -0.60
CA ARG A 35 -3.95 21.01 -0.23
C ARG A 35 -3.13 20.59 -1.46
N TYR A 36 -3.77 19.91 -2.40
CA TYR A 36 -3.11 19.43 -3.62
C TYR A 36 -3.20 20.40 -4.81
N GLY A 37 -3.80 21.59 -4.63
CA GLY A 37 -3.98 22.56 -5.71
C GLY A 37 -4.80 22.00 -6.89
N ALA A 38 -5.72 21.08 -6.59
CA ALA A 38 -6.40 20.23 -7.57
C ALA A 38 -7.22 21.03 -8.60
N PHE A 39 -7.87 22.12 -8.19
CA PHE A 39 -8.62 22.97 -9.12
C PHE A 39 -7.74 23.68 -10.15
N ARG A 40 -6.45 23.90 -9.84
CA ARG A 40 -5.49 24.49 -10.79
C ARG A 40 -4.86 23.43 -11.70
N ARG A 41 -4.50 22.26 -11.13
CA ARG A 41 -3.83 21.17 -11.87
C ARG A 41 -4.79 20.37 -12.76
N SER A 42 -5.98 20.07 -12.26
CA SER A 42 -6.90 19.11 -12.86
C SER A 42 -8.37 19.43 -12.49
N PRO A 43 -8.94 20.55 -12.99
CA PRO A 43 -10.24 21.06 -12.54
C PRO A 43 -11.38 20.05 -12.74
N LEU A 44 -11.41 19.34 -13.87
CA LEU A 44 -12.45 18.34 -14.15
C LEU A 44 -12.37 17.15 -13.18
N ALA A 45 -11.17 16.67 -12.87
CA ALA A 45 -10.96 15.59 -11.90
C ALA A 45 -11.32 16.03 -10.48
N ALA A 46 -11.01 17.28 -10.11
CA ALA A 46 -11.37 17.87 -8.83
C ALA A 46 -12.90 17.94 -8.64
N ILE A 47 -13.63 18.40 -9.66
CA ILE A 47 -15.10 18.44 -9.63
C ILE A 47 -15.69 17.03 -9.54
N ARG A 48 -15.14 16.08 -10.33
CA ARG A 48 -15.57 14.68 -10.27
C ARG A 48 -15.38 14.09 -8.88
N TYR A 49 -14.22 14.32 -8.26
CA TYR A 49 -13.91 13.86 -6.91
C TYR A 49 -14.90 14.40 -5.89
N LEU A 50 -15.15 15.72 -5.91
CA LEU A 50 -16.06 16.37 -4.97
C LEU A 50 -17.48 15.79 -5.04
N LEU A 51 -17.95 15.46 -6.25
CA LEU A 51 -19.33 15.05 -6.50
C LEU A 51 -19.59 13.55 -6.41
N ARG A 52 -18.61 12.70 -6.79
CA ARG A 52 -18.83 11.27 -7.01
C ARG A 52 -17.96 10.36 -6.16
N ASP A 53 -16.76 10.79 -5.82
CA ASP A 53 -15.85 9.98 -5.03
C ASP A 53 -16.36 9.91 -3.59
N ARG A 54 -16.15 8.79 -2.91
CA ARG A 54 -16.54 8.60 -1.51
C ARG A 54 -15.34 8.65 -0.57
N GLU A 55 -14.13 8.53 -1.10
CA GLU A 55 -12.88 8.50 -0.34
C GLU A 55 -12.47 9.91 0.08
N ILE A 56 -12.08 10.06 1.34
CA ILE A 56 -11.60 11.32 1.92
C ILE A 56 -10.11 11.25 2.28
N ASP A 57 -9.58 10.03 2.35
CA ASP A 57 -8.19 9.63 2.54
C ASP A 57 -7.91 8.38 1.69
N ASN A 58 -6.63 7.96 1.64
CA ASN A 58 -6.16 6.73 0.98
C ASN A 58 -6.79 6.46 -0.39
N PHE A 59 -6.66 7.43 -1.30
CA PHE A 59 -7.30 7.43 -2.61
C PHE A 59 -6.94 6.21 -3.45
N THR A 60 -7.93 5.64 -4.11
CA THR A 60 -7.78 4.54 -5.06
C THR A 60 -7.97 5.03 -6.50
N TYR A 61 -7.07 4.61 -7.37
CA TYR A 61 -7.07 4.99 -8.79
C TYR A 61 -6.19 4.03 -9.60
N ASP A 62 -6.44 4.01 -10.91
CA ASP A 62 -5.58 3.31 -11.86
C ASP A 62 -4.28 4.12 -12.10
N ILE A 63 -3.20 3.41 -12.44
CA ILE A 63 -1.91 3.99 -12.84
C ILE A 63 -1.67 3.75 -14.35
N THR A 64 -0.93 4.64 -14.98
CA THR A 64 -0.69 4.62 -16.45
C THR A 64 0.72 4.20 -16.85
N ASN A 65 1.65 4.14 -15.90
CA ASN A 65 3.07 3.91 -16.15
C ASN A 65 3.57 2.57 -15.61
N THR A 66 2.79 1.51 -15.82
CA THR A 66 3.12 0.13 -15.43
C THR A 66 4.42 -0.36 -16.08
N GLY A 67 4.73 0.09 -17.29
CA GLY A 67 6.01 -0.19 -17.95
C GLY A 67 7.20 0.36 -17.16
N GLU A 68 7.13 1.61 -16.69
CA GLU A 68 8.19 2.22 -15.87
C GLU A 68 8.32 1.52 -14.51
N LEU A 69 7.20 1.06 -13.94
CA LEU A 69 7.21 0.27 -12.70
C LEU A 69 7.96 -1.06 -12.92
N ALA A 70 7.70 -1.73 -14.04
CA ALA A 70 8.41 -2.96 -14.40
C ALA A 70 9.90 -2.73 -14.64
N ASP A 71 10.28 -1.63 -15.32
CA ASP A 71 11.68 -1.24 -15.53
C ASP A 71 12.40 -0.98 -14.19
N HIS A 72 11.72 -0.29 -13.27
CA HIS A 72 12.21 -0.04 -11.93
C HIS A 72 12.46 -1.35 -11.14
N LEU A 73 11.47 -2.25 -11.09
CA LEU A 73 11.59 -3.55 -10.44
C LEU A 73 12.66 -4.43 -11.08
N SER A 74 12.73 -4.46 -12.41
CA SER A 74 13.72 -5.21 -13.18
C SER A 74 15.13 -4.79 -12.82
N THR A 75 15.38 -3.48 -12.78
CA THR A 75 16.68 -2.92 -12.43
C THR A 75 17.03 -3.19 -10.96
N ALA A 76 16.09 -2.92 -10.04
CA ALA A 76 16.33 -3.08 -8.61
C ALA A 76 16.55 -4.55 -8.20
N LEU A 77 15.83 -5.49 -8.81
CA LEU A 77 15.89 -6.90 -8.43
C LEU A 77 16.81 -7.74 -9.33
N GLY A 78 17.33 -7.17 -10.42
CA GLY A 78 18.20 -7.86 -11.38
C GLY A 78 17.49 -8.99 -12.13
N VAL A 79 16.23 -8.77 -12.52
CA VAL A 79 15.39 -9.74 -13.24
C VAL A 79 15.04 -9.25 -14.64
N PRO A 80 14.69 -10.15 -15.59
CA PRO A 80 14.21 -9.73 -16.91
C PRO A 80 12.97 -8.82 -16.81
N ARG A 81 12.96 -7.76 -17.61
CA ARG A 81 11.86 -6.78 -17.68
C ARG A 81 10.51 -7.42 -17.93
N ASP A 82 10.43 -8.35 -18.87
CA ASP A 82 9.17 -9.00 -19.27
C ASP A 82 8.58 -9.82 -18.12
N LEU A 83 9.44 -10.41 -17.28
CA LEU A 83 9.02 -11.12 -16.09
C LEU A 83 8.41 -10.15 -15.06
N ALA A 84 9.11 -9.04 -14.79
CA ALA A 84 8.60 -8.01 -13.88
C ALA A 84 7.26 -7.42 -14.36
N LEU A 85 7.16 -7.11 -15.66
CA LEU A 85 5.93 -6.61 -16.27
C LEU A 85 4.80 -7.64 -16.21
N GLY A 86 5.12 -8.93 -16.42
CA GLY A 86 4.19 -10.04 -16.26
C GLY A 86 3.56 -10.06 -14.87
N CYS A 87 4.36 -9.95 -13.81
CA CYS A 87 3.86 -9.92 -12.43
C CYS A 87 3.04 -8.66 -12.11
N VAL A 88 3.41 -7.50 -12.66
CA VAL A 88 2.60 -6.26 -12.50
C VAL A 88 1.22 -6.44 -13.15
N ASN A 89 1.18 -6.97 -14.38
CA ASN A 89 -0.07 -7.20 -15.11
C ASN A 89 -0.89 -8.34 -14.50
N GLU A 90 -0.25 -9.34 -13.88
CA GLU A 90 -0.91 -10.44 -13.15
C GLU A 90 -1.87 -9.89 -12.08
N LEU A 91 -1.44 -8.93 -11.25
CA LEU A 91 -2.33 -8.32 -10.26
C LEU A 91 -3.39 -7.42 -10.90
N LEU A 92 -2.97 -6.53 -11.81
CA LEU A 92 -3.88 -5.53 -12.38
C LEU A 92 -4.97 -6.16 -13.26
N GLY A 93 -4.71 -7.37 -13.79
CA GLY A 93 -5.67 -8.19 -14.53
C GLY A 93 -6.37 -9.26 -13.68
N ASP A 94 -6.17 -9.31 -12.36
CA ASP A 94 -6.80 -10.32 -11.50
C ASP A 94 -8.29 -10.01 -11.26
N GLU A 95 -9.13 -10.45 -12.20
CA GLU A 95 -10.57 -10.22 -12.12
C GLU A 95 -11.24 -10.96 -10.96
N GLU A 96 -10.71 -12.13 -10.58
CA GLU A 96 -11.22 -12.90 -9.45
C GLU A 96 -11.03 -12.12 -8.15
N LEU A 97 -9.79 -11.68 -7.89
CA LEU A 97 -9.48 -10.87 -6.72
C LEU A 97 -10.26 -9.55 -6.72
N THR A 98 -10.40 -8.92 -7.88
CA THR A 98 -11.18 -7.68 -8.03
C THR A 98 -12.64 -7.90 -7.65
N ARG A 99 -13.25 -9.03 -8.03
CA ARG A 99 -14.62 -9.38 -7.64
C ARG A 99 -14.73 -9.66 -6.14
N GLU A 100 -13.80 -10.39 -5.54
CA GLU A 100 -13.79 -10.67 -4.10
C GLU A 100 -13.72 -9.36 -3.28
N VAL A 101 -12.82 -8.45 -3.66
CA VAL A 101 -12.71 -7.13 -3.03
C VAL A 101 -13.99 -6.31 -3.21
N ALA A 102 -14.58 -6.31 -4.41
CA ALA A 102 -15.85 -5.61 -4.66
C ALA A 102 -17.00 -6.16 -3.79
N VAL A 103 -17.05 -7.47 -3.56
CA VAL A 103 -18.02 -8.09 -2.63
C VAL A 103 -17.81 -7.61 -1.20
N ALA A 104 -16.56 -7.54 -0.71
CA ALA A 104 -16.28 -7.02 0.62
C ALA A 104 -16.74 -5.56 0.79
N ILE A 105 -16.60 -4.76 -0.27
CA ILE A 105 -16.95 -3.32 -0.26
C ILE A 105 -18.46 -3.08 -0.48
N SER A 106 -19.22 -4.03 -1.05
CA SER A 106 -20.59 -3.78 -1.55
C SER A 106 -21.55 -3.20 -0.50
N ASN A 107 -21.31 -3.47 0.78
CA ASN A 107 -22.13 -3.02 1.90
C ASN A 107 -21.64 -1.70 2.54
N ARG A 108 -20.65 -1.03 1.95
CA ARG A 108 -20.05 0.21 2.45
C ARG A 108 -20.49 1.41 1.61
N SER A 109 -21.20 2.35 2.24
CA SER A 109 -21.61 3.61 1.60
C SER A 109 -20.49 4.66 1.57
N ASP A 110 -19.46 4.48 2.39
CA ASP A 110 -18.30 5.36 2.56
C ASP A 110 -17.08 4.94 1.71
N ARG A 111 -17.25 3.96 0.81
CA ARG A 111 -16.22 3.49 -0.11
C ARG A 111 -16.70 3.46 -1.55
N ASN A 112 -15.78 3.68 -2.46
CA ASN A 112 -16.03 3.54 -3.89
C ASN A 112 -16.33 2.08 -4.23
N PRO A 113 -17.25 1.80 -5.17
CA PRO A 113 -17.62 0.42 -5.54
C PRO A 113 -16.48 -0.36 -6.21
N ARG A 114 -15.42 0.34 -6.63
CA ARG A 114 -14.20 -0.23 -7.20
C ARG A 114 -13.01 0.44 -6.52
N MET A 115 -12.05 -0.37 -6.08
CA MET A 115 -10.80 0.07 -5.46
C MET A 115 -9.61 -0.53 -6.24
N PRO A 116 -9.08 0.16 -7.27
CA PRO A 116 -7.93 -0.33 -8.00
C PRO A 116 -6.67 -0.45 -7.13
N PHE A 117 -5.84 -1.45 -7.39
CA PHE A 117 -4.60 -1.68 -6.63
C PHE A 117 -3.52 -0.62 -6.86
N GLY A 118 -3.51 0.02 -8.04
CA GLY A 118 -2.57 1.09 -8.38
C GLY A 118 -1.12 0.67 -8.15
N ARG A 119 -0.35 1.51 -7.45
CA ARG A 119 1.06 1.26 -7.13
C ARG A 119 1.34 -0.03 -6.35
N ARG A 120 0.36 -0.60 -5.63
CA ARG A 120 0.52 -1.87 -4.89
C ARG A 120 0.86 -3.06 -5.80
N ALA A 121 0.65 -2.91 -7.12
CA ALA A 121 1.19 -3.83 -8.12
C ALA A 121 2.72 -3.99 -8.04
N GLY A 122 3.44 -2.95 -7.59
CA GLY A 122 4.88 -3.01 -7.33
C GLY A 122 5.23 -3.97 -6.19
N TRP A 123 4.49 -3.92 -5.08
CA TRP A 123 4.69 -4.81 -3.94
C TRP A 123 4.37 -6.26 -4.29
N TYR A 124 3.24 -6.45 -4.96
CA TYR A 124 2.82 -7.76 -5.48
C TYR A 124 3.92 -8.36 -6.36
N ALA A 125 4.39 -7.59 -7.34
CA ALA A 125 5.42 -8.06 -8.26
C ALA A 125 6.73 -8.38 -7.54
N ALA A 126 7.14 -7.56 -6.57
CA ALA A 126 8.32 -7.85 -5.75
C ALA A 126 8.19 -9.18 -5.00
N ILE A 127 7.04 -9.48 -4.40
CA ILE A 127 6.80 -10.78 -3.73
C ILE A 127 6.83 -11.94 -4.73
N ARG A 128 6.21 -11.78 -5.91
CA ARG A 128 6.24 -12.82 -6.97
C ARG A 128 7.66 -13.14 -7.44
N LEU A 129 8.50 -12.12 -7.57
CA LEU A 129 9.88 -12.23 -8.04
C LEU A 129 10.83 -12.74 -6.96
N LEU A 130 10.69 -12.27 -5.71
CA LEU A 130 11.57 -12.60 -4.59
C LEU A 130 11.21 -13.90 -3.89
N ARG A 131 9.93 -14.29 -3.94
CA ARG A 131 9.37 -15.48 -3.29
C ARG A 131 9.74 -15.55 -1.78
N PRO A 132 9.44 -14.49 -1.02
CA PRO A 132 9.78 -14.41 0.41
C PRO A 132 8.99 -15.42 1.23
N LYS A 133 9.59 -15.94 2.30
CA LYS A 133 8.92 -16.75 3.32
C LYS A 133 8.20 -15.87 4.34
N LEU A 134 8.80 -14.74 4.72
CA LEU A 134 8.21 -13.77 5.64
C LEU A 134 8.17 -12.37 5.01
N VAL A 135 6.95 -11.87 4.82
CA VAL A 135 6.67 -10.47 4.49
C VAL A 135 6.15 -9.77 5.74
N VAL A 136 6.63 -8.55 5.98
CA VAL A 136 6.16 -7.69 7.06
C VAL A 136 5.63 -6.39 6.49
N GLU A 137 4.45 -5.96 6.94
CA GLU A 137 3.83 -4.69 6.58
C GLU A 137 3.48 -3.89 7.84
N THR A 138 3.67 -2.58 7.82
CA THR A 138 3.17 -1.67 8.86
C THR A 138 2.13 -0.73 8.24
N GLY A 139 0.94 -0.66 8.86
CA GLY A 139 -0.21 0.10 8.35
C GLY A 139 -1.07 -0.74 7.39
N VAL A 140 -2.17 -1.31 7.91
CA VAL A 140 -3.06 -2.20 7.14
C VAL A 140 -4.24 -1.43 6.55
N HIS A 141 -4.78 -0.47 7.30
CA HIS A 141 -5.97 0.30 6.93
C HIS A 141 -7.15 -0.64 6.54
N ASP A 142 -7.77 -0.42 5.38
CA ASP A 142 -8.86 -1.26 4.89
C ASP A 142 -8.38 -2.67 4.48
N GLY A 143 -7.09 -2.82 4.16
CA GLY A 143 -6.47 -4.09 3.76
C GLY A 143 -6.16 -4.25 2.27
N LEU A 144 -6.21 -3.18 1.45
CA LEU A 144 -5.95 -3.28 0.01
C LEU A 144 -4.50 -3.64 -0.31
N GLY A 145 -3.55 -3.07 0.46
CA GLY A 145 -2.14 -3.44 0.46
C GLY A 145 -1.97 -4.91 0.78
N SER A 146 -2.34 -5.30 1.99
CA SER A 146 -2.29 -6.68 2.49
C SER A 146 -2.97 -7.68 1.54
N THR A 147 -4.09 -7.32 0.91
CA THR A 147 -4.77 -8.18 -0.09
C THR A 147 -3.87 -8.47 -1.30
N ALA A 148 -3.18 -7.45 -1.84
CA ALA A 148 -2.21 -7.66 -2.91
C ALA A 148 -1.04 -8.53 -2.44
N LEU A 149 -0.48 -8.26 -1.26
CA LEU A 149 0.64 -9.05 -0.72
C LEU A 149 0.27 -10.53 -0.54
N LEU A 150 -0.89 -10.80 0.07
CA LEU A 150 -1.39 -12.14 0.32
C LEU A 150 -1.72 -12.89 -0.98
N ARG A 151 -2.26 -12.20 -2.00
CA ARG A 151 -2.48 -12.82 -3.31
C ARG A 151 -1.15 -13.22 -3.95
N ALA A 152 -0.11 -12.39 -3.86
CA ALA A 152 1.22 -12.75 -4.37
C ALA A 152 1.80 -13.98 -3.66
N LEU A 153 1.66 -14.05 -2.34
CA LEU A 153 2.08 -15.22 -1.54
C LEU A 153 1.29 -16.48 -1.90
N GLN A 154 -0.03 -16.37 -2.10
CA GLN A 154 -0.86 -17.49 -2.56
C GLN A 154 -0.35 -18.04 -3.90
N ARG A 155 -0.08 -17.16 -4.87
CA ARG A 155 0.46 -17.56 -6.19
C ARG A 155 1.85 -18.17 -6.12
N ASN A 156 2.68 -17.76 -5.15
CA ASN A 156 3.98 -18.38 -4.93
C ASN A 156 3.83 -19.80 -4.34
N ALA A 157 2.89 -19.98 -3.41
CA ALA A 157 2.62 -21.28 -2.81
C ALA A 157 2.09 -22.30 -3.83
N GLU A 158 1.30 -21.88 -4.82
CA GLU A 158 0.87 -22.72 -5.96
C GLU A 158 2.05 -23.33 -6.75
N THR A 159 3.23 -22.71 -6.65
CA THR A 159 4.46 -23.14 -7.32
C THR A 159 5.54 -23.61 -6.34
N GLY A 160 5.16 -23.89 -5.08
CA GLY A 160 6.02 -24.54 -4.08
C GLY A 160 6.77 -23.62 -3.12
N ASP A 161 6.63 -22.29 -3.24
CA ASP A 161 7.25 -21.34 -2.30
C ASP A 161 6.20 -20.76 -1.36
N ASP A 162 6.04 -21.42 -0.22
CA ASP A 162 5.11 -21.01 0.82
C ASP A 162 5.66 -19.85 1.64
N GLY A 163 4.81 -18.85 1.91
CA GLY A 163 5.16 -17.70 2.71
C GLY A 163 3.93 -17.09 3.39
N VAL A 164 4.20 -16.22 4.37
CA VAL A 164 3.20 -15.58 5.23
C VAL A 164 3.42 -14.08 5.31
N LEU A 165 2.33 -13.35 5.56
CA LEU A 165 2.32 -11.93 5.86
C LEU A 165 2.07 -11.71 7.35
N VAL A 166 2.97 -11.00 8.02
CA VAL A 166 2.73 -10.44 9.35
C VAL A 166 2.51 -8.94 9.24
N SER A 167 1.32 -8.47 9.60
CA SER A 167 1.02 -7.04 9.58
C SER A 167 0.91 -6.46 10.98
N PHE A 168 1.36 -5.22 11.15
CA PHE A 168 1.22 -4.45 12.38
C PHE A 168 0.30 -3.26 12.17
N ASP A 169 -0.72 -3.15 13.02
CA ASP A 169 -1.62 -2.01 13.05
C ASP A 169 -2.15 -1.78 14.47
N ILE A 170 -2.39 -0.53 14.85
CA ILE A 170 -2.93 -0.19 16.17
C ILE A 170 -4.42 -0.51 16.29
N SER A 171 -5.13 -0.65 15.16
CA SER A 171 -6.57 -0.87 15.15
C SER A 171 -6.92 -2.33 14.90
N PRO A 172 -7.83 -2.94 15.69
CA PRO A 172 -8.26 -4.33 15.48
C PRO A 172 -9.27 -4.48 14.33
N THR A 173 -9.77 -3.38 13.76
CA THR A 173 -10.82 -3.40 12.72
C THR A 173 -10.28 -3.22 11.31
N VAL A 174 -8.97 -3.32 11.14
CA VAL A 174 -8.28 -3.20 9.85
C VAL A 174 -8.38 -4.48 9.03
N GLY A 175 -7.99 -4.40 7.76
CA GLY A 175 -7.92 -5.58 6.90
C GLY A 175 -9.29 -6.19 6.61
N TRP A 176 -10.36 -5.41 6.75
CA TRP A 176 -11.72 -5.90 6.60
C TRP A 176 -12.06 -6.26 5.14
N ILE A 177 -11.33 -5.72 4.15
CA ILE A 177 -11.51 -6.11 2.74
C ILE A 177 -10.75 -7.38 2.36
N ILE A 178 -9.85 -7.89 3.22
CA ILE A 178 -9.03 -9.05 2.91
C ILE A 178 -9.95 -10.27 2.71
N PRO A 179 -9.98 -10.86 1.50
CA PRO A 179 -10.80 -12.01 1.18
C PRO A 179 -10.53 -13.20 2.11
N ALA A 180 -11.58 -13.96 2.44
CA ALA A 180 -11.47 -15.11 3.33
C ALA A 180 -10.48 -16.17 2.81
N SER A 181 -10.40 -16.34 1.49
CA SER A 181 -9.47 -17.22 0.78
C SER A 181 -8.00 -16.91 1.06
N LEU A 182 -7.67 -15.66 1.41
CA LEU A 182 -6.31 -15.18 1.65
C LEU A 182 -5.93 -15.14 3.14
N ARG A 183 -6.90 -15.19 4.06
CA ARG A 183 -6.68 -14.97 5.50
C ARG A 183 -5.83 -16.04 6.18
N SER A 184 -5.78 -17.26 5.66
CA SER A 184 -4.97 -18.34 6.24
C SER A 184 -3.47 -18.04 6.27
N ARG A 185 -3.01 -17.07 5.47
CA ARG A 185 -1.60 -16.65 5.35
C ARG A 185 -1.31 -15.32 6.07
N HIS A 186 -2.30 -14.77 6.77
CA HIS A 186 -2.22 -13.45 7.39
C HIS A 186 -2.18 -13.56 8.91
N GLU A 187 -1.15 -12.99 9.51
CA GLU A 187 -1.03 -12.78 10.95
C GLU A 187 -1.14 -11.27 11.23
N LEU A 188 -2.24 -10.84 11.87
CA LEU A 188 -2.40 -9.46 12.30
C LEU A 188 -1.97 -9.30 13.76
N VAL A 189 -0.97 -8.46 14.00
CA VAL A 189 -0.56 -8.04 15.34
C VAL A 189 -1.18 -6.67 15.63
N VAL A 190 -2.14 -6.63 16.55
CA VAL A 190 -2.83 -5.40 16.94
C VAL A 190 -2.00 -4.64 17.99
N SER A 191 -1.04 -3.84 17.54
CA SER A 191 -0.15 -3.03 18.36
C SER A 191 0.62 -2.03 17.51
N GLY A 192 1.26 -1.05 18.15
CA GLY A 192 2.31 -0.26 17.51
C GLY A 192 3.46 -1.17 17.06
N SER A 193 3.92 -0.99 15.83
CA SER A 193 5.01 -1.74 15.21
C SER A 193 6.32 -1.63 16.01
N LEU A 194 6.69 -0.43 16.45
CA LEU A 194 7.91 -0.20 17.24
C LEU A 194 7.92 -0.94 18.58
N ASP A 195 6.75 -1.26 19.14
CA ASP A 195 6.62 -1.98 20.41
C ASP A 195 6.56 -3.50 20.19
N ALA A 196 5.91 -3.96 19.11
CA ALA A 196 5.55 -5.35 18.92
C ALA A 196 6.37 -6.11 17.87
N MET A 197 7.03 -5.42 16.92
CA MET A 197 7.70 -6.10 15.79
C MET A 197 8.80 -7.04 16.25
N ALA A 198 9.75 -6.57 17.06
CA ALA A 198 10.85 -7.39 17.57
C ALA A 198 10.39 -8.59 18.42
N PRO A 199 9.47 -8.46 19.40
CA PRO A 199 9.01 -9.62 20.15
C PRO A 199 8.15 -10.58 19.32
N ALA A 200 7.31 -10.09 18.40
CA ALA A 200 6.42 -10.93 17.58
C ALA A 200 7.18 -11.73 16.50
N LEU A 201 8.30 -11.21 16.01
CA LEU A 201 9.10 -11.82 14.95
C LEU A 201 10.37 -12.52 15.45
N ARG A 202 10.49 -12.76 16.76
CA ARG A 202 11.67 -13.41 17.35
C ARG A 202 11.94 -14.76 16.66
N GLY A 203 13.11 -14.89 16.04
CA GLY A 203 13.54 -16.11 15.34
C GLY A 203 12.94 -16.29 13.94
N ARG A 204 12.24 -15.28 13.41
CA ARG A 204 11.65 -15.30 12.07
C ARG A 204 12.30 -14.19 11.22
N PRO A 205 13.32 -14.50 10.40
CA PRO A 205 14.02 -13.49 9.63
C PRO A 205 13.09 -12.83 8.60
N ILE A 206 13.10 -11.50 8.53
CA ILE A 206 12.31 -10.74 7.56
C ILE A 206 12.96 -10.83 6.18
N ASP A 207 12.24 -11.33 5.19
CA ASP A 207 12.72 -11.34 3.80
C ASP A 207 12.34 -10.04 3.07
N LEU A 208 11.14 -9.51 3.34
CA LEU A 208 10.63 -8.28 2.74
C LEU A 208 9.87 -7.45 3.77
N PHE A 209 10.20 -6.16 3.88
CA PHE A 209 9.54 -5.21 4.77
C PHE A 209 8.87 -4.07 3.98
N ILE A 210 7.65 -3.69 4.35
CA ILE A 210 6.88 -2.59 3.73
C ILE A 210 6.43 -1.61 4.82
N HIS A 211 6.86 -0.36 4.67
CA HIS A 211 6.36 0.77 5.44
C HIS A 211 5.19 1.46 4.69
N ASP A 212 3.98 1.41 5.27
CA ASP A 212 2.79 2.16 4.82
C ASP A 212 2.01 2.76 6.02
N SER A 213 2.71 3.08 7.11
CA SER A 213 2.10 3.54 8.36
C SER A 213 2.20 5.07 8.53
N ASP A 214 3.07 5.55 9.43
CA ASP A 214 3.25 6.96 9.73
C ASP A 214 4.41 7.55 8.93
N HIS A 215 4.08 8.44 7.99
CA HIS A 215 5.03 9.04 7.07
C HIS A 215 5.88 10.17 7.66
N ARG A 216 6.05 10.21 8.99
CA ARG A 216 7.07 11.06 9.63
C ARG A 216 8.42 10.38 9.52
N TYR A 217 9.42 11.15 9.07
CA TYR A 217 10.79 10.69 8.89
C TYR A 217 11.31 9.85 10.07
N GLU A 218 11.19 10.37 11.30
CA GLU A 218 11.67 9.70 12.52
C GLU A 218 10.98 8.36 12.79
N TYR A 219 9.70 8.23 12.41
CA TYR A 219 8.95 7.01 12.64
C TYR A 219 9.34 5.94 11.63
N GLU A 220 9.33 6.29 10.34
CA GLU A 220 9.80 5.42 9.24
C GLU A 220 11.24 4.96 9.49
N ARG A 221 12.15 5.87 9.85
CA ARG A 221 13.56 5.56 10.13
C ARG A 221 13.71 4.54 11.25
N ARG A 222 12.92 4.65 12.33
CA ARG A 222 12.95 3.70 13.45
C ARG A 222 12.37 2.33 13.08
N GLU A 223 11.30 2.30 12.29
CA GLU A 223 10.75 1.03 11.81
C GLU A 223 11.75 0.28 10.93
N LEU A 224 12.42 0.99 10.02
CA LEU A 224 13.46 0.43 9.16
C LEU A 224 14.63 -0.16 9.98
N GLU A 225 15.08 0.51 11.05
CA GLU A 225 16.12 -0.04 11.93
C GLU A 225 15.66 -1.32 12.67
N VAL A 226 14.43 -1.33 13.20
CA VAL A 226 13.89 -2.53 13.84
C VAL A 226 13.79 -3.67 12.83
N ALA A 227 13.24 -3.41 11.64
CA ALA A 227 13.14 -4.39 10.58
C ALA A 227 14.52 -4.90 10.13
N SER A 228 15.52 -4.03 10.03
CA SER A 228 16.91 -4.38 9.71
C SER A 228 17.51 -5.34 10.73
N SER A 229 17.31 -5.08 12.02
CA SER A 229 17.81 -5.96 13.10
C SER A 229 17.18 -7.36 13.12
N LEU A 230 16.03 -7.53 12.46
CA LEU A 230 15.29 -8.78 12.34
C LEU A 230 15.43 -9.42 10.94
N GLY A 231 16.14 -8.77 10.03
CA GLY A 231 16.35 -9.21 8.66
C GLY A 231 17.64 -10.01 8.48
N SER A 232 18.11 -10.03 7.24
CA SER A 232 19.38 -10.57 6.80
C SER A 232 20.02 -9.61 5.80
N ASP A 233 21.22 -9.95 5.32
CA ASP A 233 21.88 -9.24 4.20
C ASP A 233 21.12 -9.37 2.86
N ARG A 234 20.05 -10.17 2.81
CA ARG A 234 19.18 -10.34 1.64
C ARG A 234 17.83 -9.62 1.75
N THR A 235 17.55 -8.94 2.86
CA THR A 235 16.24 -8.32 3.08
C THR A 235 16.01 -7.13 2.14
N VAL A 236 14.78 -7.02 1.62
CA VAL A 236 14.34 -5.92 0.78
C VAL A 236 13.36 -5.03 1.54
N TYR A 237 13.52 -3.71 1.43
CA TYR A 237 12.70 -2.73 2.14
C TYR A 237 11.95 -1.84 1.16
N PHE A 238 10.69 -1.60 1.45
CA PHE A 238 9.77 -0.75 0.70
C PHE A 238 9.24 0.39 1.57
N SER A 239 9.01 1.53 0.93
CA SER A 239 8.22 2.64 1.48
C SER A 239 7.15 3.06 0.47
N ASP A 240 5.87 3.00 0.86
CA ASP A 240 4.73 3.38 -0.01
C ASP A 240 4.78 4.84 -0.44
N ASN A 241 5.26 5.67 0.48
CA ASN A 241 5.23 7.12 0.39
C ASN A 241 6.64 7.70 0.43
N ALA A 242 7.59 7.06 -0.26
CA ALA A 242 9.00 7.48 -0.33
C ALA A 242 9.23 8.88 -0.93
N HIS A 243 8.18 9.51 -1.46
CA HIS A 243 8.20 10.91 -1.89
C HIS A 243 7.93 11.91 -0.75
N ALA A 244 7.46 11.44 0.41
CA ALA A 244 7.10 12.27 1.55
C ALA A 244 8.32 12.63 2.41
N THR A 245 9.30 11.72 2.53
CA THR A 245 10.52 11.90 3.31
C THR A 245 11.71 11.20 2.64
N THR A 246 12.93 11.46 3.11
CA THR A 246 14.15 10.78 2.67
C THR A 246 14.52 9.55 3.53
N ALA A 247 13.67 9.14 4.48
CA ALA A 247 14.05 8.15 5.50
C ALA A 247 14.55 6.82 4.92
N LEU A 248 13.89 6.29 3.89
CA LEU A 248 14.35 5.08 3.22
C LEU A 248 15.67 5.28 2.45
N GLN A 249 15.88 6.45 1.84
CA GLN A 249 17.11 6.78 1.12
C GLN A 249 18.30 6.90 2.08
N ASP A 250 18.10 7.60 3.20
CA ASP A 250 19.14 7.79 4.21
C ASP A 250 19.46 6.44 4.91
N PHE A 251 18.44 5.65 5.24
CA PHE A 251 18.61 4.27 5.70
C PHE A 251 19.39 3.41 4.71
N ALA A 252 19.06 3.46 3.42
CA ALA A 252 19.77 2.69 2.42
C ALA A 252 21.26 3.06 2.35
N SER A 253 21.58 4.36 2.43
CA SER A 253 22.95 4.85 2.48
C SER A 253 23.71 4.32 3.71
N ASP A 254 23.09 4.37 4.89
CA ASP A 254 23.70 3.92 6.14
C ASP A 254 23.97 2.40 6.17
N HIS A 255 23.11 1.61 5.51
CA HIS A 255 23.16 0.15 5.49
C HIS A 255 23.79 -0.45 4.22
N ARG A 256 24.40 0.38 3.34
CA ARG A 256 24.99 -0.02 2.05
C ARG A 256 24.01 -0.80 1.16
N LEU A 257 22.78 -0.30 1.10
CA LEU A 257 21.74 -0.78 0.20
C LEU A 257 21.66 0.16 -1.02
N VAL A 258 21.22 -0.39 -2.15
CA VAL A 258 20.92 0.39 -3.34
C VAL A 258 19.50 0.93 -3.21
N PHE A 259 19.39 2.25 -3.07
CA PHE A 259 18.11 2.95 -3.11
C PHE A 259 17.66 3.19 -4.54
N SER A 260 16.37 3.02 -4.79
CA SER A 260 15.72 3.45 -6.00
C SER A 260 14.31 3.95 -5.72
N PHE A 261 13.80 4.81 -6.59
CA PHE A 261 12.48 5.42 -6.44
C PHE A 261 11.72 5.39 -7.76
N TRP A 262 10.43 5.08 -7.69
CA TRP A 262 9.50 5.17 -8.80
C TRP A 262 8.30 6.04 -8.45
N ARG A 263 7.97 6.97 -9.34
CA ARG A 263 6.83 7.89 -9.20
C ARG A 263 5.66 7.38 -10.01
N GLU A 264 4.48 7.27 -9.40
CA GLU A 264 3.29 6.83 -10.14
C GLU A 264 2.71 7.95 -11.01
N ARG A 265 2.11 7.57 -12.15
CA ARG A 265 1.31 8.46 -13.00
C ARG A 265 -0.16 8.06 -12.93
N VAL A 266 -0.90 8.83 -12.14
CA VAL A 266 -2.32 8.62 -11.82
C VAL A 266 -3.21 8.82 -13.06
N SER A 267 -4.19 7.93 -13.23
CA SER A 267 -5.22 8.03 -14.27
C SER A 267 -6.53 8.59 -13.71
N GLY A 268 -7.10 9.60 -14.37
CA GLY A 268 -8.49 10.02 -14.14
C GLY A 268 -8.83 10.66 -12.78
N HIS A 269 -7.83 10.88 -11.92
CA HIS A 269 -7.99 11.38 -10.55
C HIS A 269 -7.15 12.66 -10.31
N PHE A 270 -7.50 13.47 -9.31
CA PHE A 270 -6.88 14.79 -9.07
C PHE A 270 -5.54 14.71 -8.33
N TYR A 271 -5.33 13.61 -7.59
CA TYR A 271 -4.14 13.41 -6.77
C TYR A 271 -2.89 13.33 -7.67
N PRO A 272 -1.80 14.05 -7.35
CA PRO A 272 -0.60 14.10 -8.20
C PRO A 272 0.25 12.81 -8.18
N GLY A 273 -0.23 11.75 -7.54
CA GLY A 273 0.49 10.50 -7.32
C GLY A 273 1.37 10.53 -6.08
N ALA A 274 1.70 9.34 -5.62
CA ALA A 274 2.73 9.01 -4.65
C ALA A 274 3.94 8.43 -5.38
N GLY A 275 4.78 7.70 -4.67
CA GLY A 275 5.91 7.01 -5.26
C GLY A 275 6.48 6.01 -4.29
N ILE A 276 6.82 4.85 -4.84
CA ILE A 276 7.38 3.72 -4.09
C ILE A 276 8.89 3.88 -4.09
N GLY A 277 9.48 3.73 -2.90
CA GLY A 277 10.92 3.58 -2.74
C GLY A 277 11.25 2.12 -2.44
N MET A 278 12.41 1.68 -2.95
CA MET A 278 13.00 0.38 -2.67
C MET A 278 14.44 0.55 -2.19
N ALA A 279 14.80 -0.14 -1.10
CA ALA A 279 16.18 -0.35 -0.70
C ALA A 279 16.48 -1.85 -0.79
N VAL A 280 17.46 -2.21 -1.63
CA VAL A 280 17.82 -3.60 -1.94
C VAL A 280 19.32 -3.83 -1.71
N PRO A 281 19.76 -5.07 -1.40
CA PRO A 281 21.18 -5.39 -1.31
C PRO A 281 21.91 -5.16 -2.64
N GLU A 282 23.20 -4.78 -2.59
CA GLU A 282 24.03 -4.55 -3.79
C GLU A 282 24.14 -5.78 -4.71
N ARG A 283 24.04 -6.98 -4.14
CA ARG A 283 23.93 -8.23 -4.90
C ARG A 283 22.46 -8.57 -5.12
N PRO A 284 21.96 -8.62 -6.37
CA PRO A 284 20.54 -8.84 -6.63
C PRO A 284 20.05 -10.16 -6.04
N VAL A 285 19.04 -10.08 -5.16
CA VAL A 285 18.48 -11.21 -4.42
C VAL A 285 17.82 -12.24 -5.35
N ALA A 286 17.41 -11.83 -6.56
CA ALA A 286 16.71 -12.67 -7.53
C ALA A 286 17.62 -13.29 -8.61
N ALA A 287 18.87 -12.83 -8.78
CA ALA A 287 19.79 -13.38 -9.79
C ALA A 287 20.18 -14.85 -9.50
N ASP A 288 20.14 -15.26 -8.23
CA ASP A 288 20.41 -16.64 -7.83
C ASP A 288 19.24 -17.61 -8.13
N ARG A 289 18.01 -17.10 -8.33
CA ARG A 289 16.78 -17.93 -8.40
C ARG A 289 16.01 -17.83 -9.71
N ALA A 290 16.21 -16.79 -10.53
CA ALA A 290 15.55 -16.65 -11.83
C ALA A 290 15.89 -17.77 -12.84
N LYS A 291 16.89 -18.61 -12.55
CA LYS A 291 17.25 -19.79 -13.38
C LYS A 291 16.21 -20.91 -13.36
N SER A 292 15.23 -20.91 -12.46
CA SER A 292 14.15 -21.91 -12.42
C SER A 292 12.85 -21.48 -13.11
N MET A 293 12.77 -20.23 -13.59
CA MET A 293 11.59 -19.73 -14.30
C MET A 293 11.77 -19.92 -15.81
N GLU A 294 11.41 -21.10 -16.33
CA GLU A 294 11.15 -21.22 -17.76
C GLU A 294 9.94 -20.35 -18.13
N PRO A 295 9.95 -19.62 -19.27
CA PRO A 295 8.85 -18.78 -19.73
C PRO A 295 7.63 -19.58 -20.26
N ALA A 296 7.41 -20.81 -19.79
CA ALA A 296 6.48 -21.75 -20.43
C ALA A 296 5.00 -21.67 -19.99
N SER A 297 4.60 -20.78 -19.08
CA SER A 297 3.21 -20.68 -18.62
C SER A 297 2.45 -19.41 -19.03
N VAL A 298 3.10 -18.42 -19.67
CA VAL A 298 2.44 -17.17 -20.09
C VAL A 298 1.88 -17.22 -21.52
N LEU A 299 2.08 -18.32 -22.26
CA LEU A 299 1.63 -18.46 -23.66
C LEU A 299 0.63 -19.60 -23.93
N ARG A 300 -0.09 -20.09 -22.91
CA ARG A 300 -1.21 -21.02 -23.13
C ARG A 300 -2.53 -20.46 -22.62
N GLN A 301 -2.96 -19.37 -23.24
CA GLN A 301 -4.38 -19.14 -23.50
C GLN A 301 -4.50 -18.67 -24.95
N GLY A 302 -4.53 -19.65 -25.85
CA GLY A 302 -5.22 -19.55 -27.13
C GLY A 302 -6.61 -20.12 -26.98
#